data_AF-A0A017T2U2-F1
#
_entry.id   AF-A0A017T2U2-F1
#
_cell.length_a   1.000
_cell.length_b   1.000
_cell.length_c   1.000
_cell.angle_alpha   90.00
_cell.angle_beta   90.00
_cell.angle_gamma   90.00
#
_symmetry.space_group_name_H-M   'P 1'
#
loop_
_entity.id
_entity.type
_entity.pdbx_description
1 polymer ?
#
loop_
_entity_poly.entity_id
_entity_poly.type
_entity_poly.pdbx_seq_one_letter_code
_entity_poly.pdbx_strand_id
1 'polypeptide(L)'
;MEVIGLGALVVIAVMLAIAMATTTSRRRLAEAQKALAEAMAVQAQAQRALNAAAETRAPSEEASEDETARLRADLATAQQGLTERHEALEAARLDAVAKAQAEARIAEELQRERAAVAREIEEARAHAEDARRRAAETGEALDEARRDAENARRDVAEARRETDEMRRSLSPLQAEVAHLGEALAQATSGQAAAQARLLALEVTCSATERAALAAEAERKGHEAALAAFTGEARAASEEASRREKALRAALAGAEALRTEGEEKLRAGLEEVRTARAEREAFALEVRALREALALARKAAEEKKTQDEKGDGEKQGEKTPGAPAAARAGVPGAARAGTAATKGKAPEVKRVSVWWCTACGRGATRPERCCS
;
A
#
# COMPACT_ATOMS: atom_id res chain seq x y z
N MET A 1 -8.99 -80.66 -39.38
CA MET A 1 -8.73 -81.96 -38.70
C MET A 1 -7.96 -82.95 -39.58
N GLU A 2 -7.78 -82.72 -40.89
CA GLU A 2 -7.40 -83.77 -41.85
C GLU A 2 -5.95 -84.30 -41.73
N VAL A 3 -5.01 -83.49 -41.21
CA VAL A 3 -3.57 -83.84 -41.14
C VAL A 3 -3.30 -85.14 -40.36
N ILE A 4 -4.13 -85.47 -39.37
CA ILE A 4 -3.97 -86.68 -38.53
C ILE A 4 -4.23 -87.97 -39.35
N GLY A 5 -5.08 -87.91 -40.38
CA GLY A 5 -5.45 -89.10 -41.17
C GLY A 5 -4.31 -89.65 -42.03
N LEU A 6 -3.52 -88.75 -42.64
CA LEU A 6 -2.40 -89.13 -43.52
C LEU A 6 -1.29 -89.88 -42.77
N GLY A 7 -0.90 -89.40 -41.59
CA GLY A 7 0.14 -90.06 -40.77
C GLY A 7 -0.24 -91.48 -40.36
N ALA A 8 -1.50 -91.70 -39.98
CA ALA A 8 -2.00 -93.02 -39.62
C ALA A 8 -1.97 -94.01 -40.81
N LEU A 9 -2.39 -93.57 -42.00
CA LEU A 9 -2.41 -94.39 -43.21
C LEU A 9 -1.02 -94.84 -43.65
N VAL A 10 -0.01 -93.96 -43.57
CA VAL A 10 1.39 -94.31 -43.91
C VAL A 10 1.93 -95.39 -42.95
N VAL A 11 1.68 -95.26 -41.65
CA VAL A 11 2.11 -96.27 -40.66
C VAL A 11 1.45 -97.64 -40.91
N ILE A 12 0.17 -97.67 -41.29
CA ILE A 12 -0.55 -98.91 -41.62
C ILE A 12 0.02 -99.56 -42.89
N ALA A 13 0.31 -98.77 -43.94
CA ALA A 13 0.89 -99.28 -45.19
C ALA A 13 2.29 -99.91 -44.97
N VAL A 14 3.15 -99.26 -44.18
CA VAL A 14 4.49 -99.78 -43.83
C VAL A 14 4.40 -101.08 -43.03
N MET A 15 3.51 -101.15 -42.03
CA MET A 15 3.26 -102.38 -41.26
C MET A 15 2.84 -103.55 -42.15
N LEU A 16 1.93 -103.31 -43.11
CA LEU A 16 1.46 -104.34 -44.05
C LEU A 16 2.59 -104.82 -45.00
N ALA A 17 3.45 -103.92 -45.48
CA ALA A 17 4.59 -104.28 -46.31
C ALA A 17 5.58 -105.20 -45.56
N ILE A 18 5.89 -104.89 -44.30
CA ILE A 18 6.77 -105.72 -43.45
C ILE A 18 6.13 -107.09 -43.16
N ALA A 19 4.82 -107.14 -42.90
CA ALA A 19 4.09 -108.40 -42.74
C ALA A 19 4.13 -109.29 -44.00
N MET A 20 4.03 -108.71 -45.20
CA MET A 20 4.15 -109.49 -46.45
C MET A 20 5.60 -109.92 -46.74
N ALA A 21 6.60 -109.09 -46.41
CA ALA A 21 8.02 -109.43 -46.55
C ALA A 21 8.45 -110.59 -45.62
N THR A 22 7.95 -110.61 -44.38
CA THR A 22 8.29 -111.64 -43.38
C THR A 22 7.51 -112.94 -43.55
N THR A 23 6.30 -112.92 -44.11
CA THR A 23 5.56 -114.15 -44.45
C THR A 23 6.11 -114.84 -45.70
N THR A 24 6.53 -114.08 -46.72
CA THR A 24 7.14 -114.64 -47.93
C THR A 24 8.52 -115.24 -47.69
N SER A 25 9.36 -114.65 -46.82
CA SER A 25 10.65 -115.25 -46.45
C SER A 25 10.48 -116.54 -45.64
N ARG A 26 9.59 -116.57 -44.64
CA ARG A 26 9.24 -117.78 -43.87
C ARG A 26 8.73 -118.91 -44.77
N ARG A 27 7.91 -118.59 -45.77
CA ARG A 27 7.41 -119.59 -46.72
C ARG A 27 8.53 -120.21 -47.56
N ARG A 28 9.44 -119.40 -48.12
CA ARG A 28 10.62 -119.89 -48.85
C ARG A 28 11.53 -120.76 -47.99
N LEU A 29 11.73 -120.39 -46.72
CA LEU A 29 12.52 -121.19 -45.79
C LEU A 29 11.88 -122.57 -45.51
N ALA A 30 10.55 -122.62 -45.32
CA ALA A 30 9.83 -123.88 -45.14
C ALA A 30 9.83 -124.76 -46.40
N GLU A 31 9.68 -124.17 -47.58
CA GLU A 31 9.77 -124.86 -48.88
C GLU A 31 11.19 -125.43 -49.10
N ALA A 32 12.25 -124.69 -48.74
CA ALA A 32 13.63 -125.17 -48.78
C ALA A 32 13.93 -126.28 -47.75
N GLN A 33 13.41 -126.16 -46.52
CA GLN A 33 13.52 -127.21 -45.49
C GLN A 33 12.84 -128.51 -45.94
N LYS A 34 11.67 -128.43 -46.59
CA LYS A 34 10.97 -129.58 -47.16
C LYS A 34 11.79 -130.26 -48.27
N ALA A 35 12.34 -129.48 -49.20
CA ALA A 35 13.20 -130.00 -50.26
C ALA A 35 14.48 -130.68 -49.73
N LEU A 36 15.07 -130.15 -48.65
CA LEU A 36 16.21 -130.79 -47.98
C LEU A 36 15.83 -132.12 -47.31
N ALA A 37 14.68 -132.17 -46.63
CA ALA A 37 14.17 -133.41 -46.02
C ALA A 37 13.86 -134.49 -47.07
N GLU A 38 13.29 -134.10 -48.21
CA GLU A 38 13.05 -135.00 -49.35
C GLU A 38 14.36 -135.51 -49.96
N ALA A 39 15.37 -134.65 -50.11
CA ALA A 39 16.69 -135.04 -50.59
C ALA A 39 17.39 -136.05 -49.65
N MET A 40 17.34 -135.83 -48.33
CA MET A 40 17.87 -136.79 -47.35
C MET A 40 17.11 -138.12 -47.36
N ALA A 41 15.79 -138.11 -47.60
CA ALA A 41 15.00 -139.33 -47.72
C ALA A 41 15.41 -140.16 -48.96
N VAL A 42 15.66 -139.52 -50.10
CA VAL A 42 16.18 -140.18 -51.31
C VAL A 42 17.59 -140.73 -51.08
N GLN A 43 18.48 -139.97 -50.44
CA GLN A 43 19.81 -140.45 -50.07
C GLN A 43 19.75 -141.68 -49.15
N ALA A 44 18.85 -141.68 -48.16
CA ALA A 44 18.64 -142.81 -47.25
C ALA A 44 18.05 -144.04 -47.95
N GLN A 45 17.25 -143.87 -49.01
CA GLN A 45 16.79 -144.98 -49.86
C GLN A 45 17.93 -145.54 -50.72
N ALA A 46 18.71 -144.68 -51.38
CA ALA A 46 19.87 -145.10 -52.18
C ALA A 46 20.91 -145.88 -51.34
N GLN A 47 21.19 -145.40 -50.11
CA GLN A 47 22.10 -146.09 -49.19
C GLN A 47 21.58 -147.48 -48.77
N ARG A 48 20.27 -147.65 -48.59
CA ARG A 48 19.66 -148.95 -48.30
C ARG A 48 19.74 -149.90 -49.50
N ALA A 49 19.53 -149.40 -50.72
CA ALA A 49 19.68 -150.18 -51.94
C ALA A 49 21.14 -150.66 -52.13
N LEU A 50 22.13 -149.79 -51.90
CA LEU A 50 23.55 -150.14 -51.90
C LEU A 50 23.88 -151.24 -50.87
N ASN A 51 23.39 -151.11 -49.64
CA ASN A 51 23.61 -152.12 -48.60
C ASN A 51 22.96 -153.46 -48.97
N ALA A 52 21.70 -153.46 -49.44
CA ALA A 52 21.01 -154.68 -49.86
C ALA A 52 21.71 -155.37 -51.04
N ALA A 53 22.18 -154.60 -52.03
CA ALA A 53 22.95 -155.13 -53.16
C ALA A 53 24.26 -155.81 -52.70
N ALA A 54 24.92 -155.25 -51.69
CA ALA A 54 26.11 -155.86 -51.07
C ALA A 54 25.78 -157.15 -50.31
N GLU A 55 24.64 -157.23 -49.61
CA GLU A 55 24.17 -158.44 -48.92
C GLU A 55 23.79 -159.57 -49.89
N THR A 56 23.27 -159.25 -51.09
CA THR A 56 22.87 -160.24 -52.10
C THR A 56 24.00 -160.80 -52.97
N ARG A 57 25.25 -160.38 -52.77
CA ARG A 57 26.34 -160.57 -53.75
C ARG A 57 26.97 -161.98 -53.71
N ALA A 58 26.35 -162.92 -54.41
CA ALA A 58 27.01 -164.17 -54.81
C ALA A 58 28.13 -163.92 -55.84
N PRO A 59 29.15 -164.80 -55.96
CA PRO A 59 30.32 -164.53 -56.80
C PRO A 59 30.06 -164.75 -58.30
N SER A 60 29.62 -163.69 -58.98
CA SER A 60 29.78 -163.50 -60.43
C SER A 60 30.39 -162.11 -60.66
N GLU A 61 31.71 -162.05 -60.76
CA GLU A 61 32.47 -160.83 -60.45
C GLU A 61 32.21 -159.69 -61.45
N GLU A 62 32.44 -159.92 -62.75
CA GLU A 62 32.58 -158.86 -63.75
C GLU A 62 31.33 -157.98 -63.95
N ALA A 63 30.13 -158.57 -64.03
CA ALA A 63 28.89 -157.81 -64.26
C ALA A 63 28.52 -156.87 -63.08
N SER A 64 29.03 -157.16 -61.88
CA SER A 64 28.71 -156.41 -60.66
C SER A 64 29.63 -155.21 -60.39
N GLU A 65 30.75 -155.09 -61.11
CA GLU A 65 31.65 -153.95 -60.98
C GLU A 65 31.09 -152.72 -61.72
N ASP A 66 30.52 -152.92 -62.90
CA ASP A 66 29.95 -151.84 -63.73
C ASP A 66 28.72 -151.20 -63.07
N GLU A 67 27.86 -152.00 -62.42
CA GLU A 67 26.71 -151.51 -61.65
C GLU A 67 27.15 -150.78 -60.37
N THR A 68 28.13 -151.31 -59.63
CA THR A 68 28.65 -150.61 -58.45
C THR A 68 29.48 -149.36 -58.80
N ALA A 69 30.06 -149.28 -60.00
CA ALA A 69 30.68 -148.05 -60.52
C ALA A 69 29.62 -146.97 -60.82
N ARG A 70 28.50 -147.32 -61.47
CA ARG A 70 27.37 -146.41 -61.71
C ARG A 70 26.78 -145.89 -60.41
N LEU A 71 26.46 -146.77 -59.46
CA LEU A 71 25.91 -146.37 -58.16
C LEU A 71 26.87 -145.49 -57.34
N ARG A 72 28.20 -145.64 -57.49
CA ARG A 72 29.19 -144.72 -56.91
C ARG A 72 29.18 -143.35 -57.59
N ALA A 73 29.03 -143.30 -58.92
CA ALA A 73 28.91 -142.03 -59.66
C ALA A 73 27.62 -141.29 -59.28
N ASP A 74 26.49 -141.99 -59.27
CA ASP A 74 25.19 -141.45 -58.85
C ASP A 74 25.24 -140.92 -57.40
N LEU A 75 25.89 -141.66 -56.49
CA LEU A 75 26.11 -141.22 -55.11
C LEU A 75 27.00 -139.99 -55.01
N ALA A 76 28.07 -139.90 -55.81
CA ALA A 76 28.95 -138.72 -55.85
C ALA A 76 28.20 -137.48 -56.40
N THR A 77 27.41 -137.63 -57.46
CA THR A 77 26.55 -136.55 -57.98
C THR A 77 25.47 -136.15 -56.97
N ALA A 78 24.89 -137.11 -56.23
CA ALA A 78 23.95 -136.82 -55.16
C ALA A 78 24.61 -136.08 -53.97
N GLN A 79 25.84 -136.45 -53.61
CA GLN A 79 26.63 -135.75 -52.58
C GLN A 79 26.97 -134.32 -53.00
N GLN A 80 27.41 -134.10 -54.24
CA GLN A 80 27.66 -132.75 -54.78
C GLN A 80 26.36 -131.91 -54.80
N GLY A 81 25.25 -132.48 -55.26
CA GLY A 81 23.94 -131.82 -55.23
C GLY A 81 23.43 -131.52 -53.82
N LEU A 82 23.92 -132.22 -52.79
CA LEU A 82 23.64 -131.91 -51.39
C LEU A 82 24.55 -130.80 -50.84
N THR A 83 25.84 -130.75 -51.21
CA THR A 83 26.73 -129.64 -50.82
C THR A 83 26.30 -128.33 -51.46
N GLU A 84 25.97 -128.32 -52.76
CA GLU A 84 25.45 -127.13 -53.46
C GLU A 84 24.15 -126.61 -52.82
N ARG A 85 23.24 -127.51 -52.41
CA ARG A 85 22.01 -127.16 -51.70
C ARG A 85 22.28 -126.65 -50.28
N HIS A 86 23.28 -127.19 -49.58
CA HIS A 86 23.68 -126.73 -48.25
C HIS A 86 24.28 -125.32 -48.33
N GLU A 87 25.19 -125.07 -49.27
CA GLU A 87 25.80 -123.75 -49.51
C GLU A 87 24.75 -122.71 -49.92
N ALA A 88 23.83 -123.05 -50.82
CA ALA A 88 22.71 -122.17 -51.18
C ALA A 88 21.78 -121.87 -49.99
N LEU A 89 21.57 -122.85 -49.09
CA LEU A 89 20.75 -122.68 -47.89
C LEU A 89 21.45 -121.85 -46.81
N GLU A 90 22.77 -121.99 -46.63
CA GLU A 90 23.56 -121.11 -45.76
C GLU A 90 23.66 -119.68 -46.31
N ALA A 91 23.85 -119.51 -47.63
CA ALA A 91 23.78 -118.19 -48.26
C ALA A 91 22.42 -117.53 -48.04
N ALA A 92 21.32 -118.28 -48.17
CA ALA A 92 19.97 -117.79 -47.88
C ALA A 92 19.73 -117.50 -46.38
N ARG A 93 20.36 -118.25 -45.46
CA ARG A 93 20.36 -117.96 -44.02
C ARG A 93 21.08 -116.64 -43.73
N LEU A 94 22.26 -116.43 -44.31
CA LEU A 94 23.07 -115.23 -44.11
C LEU A 94 22.38 -113.99 -44.69
N ASP A 95 21.78 -114.07 -45.89
CA ASP A 95 20.94 -113.00 -46.46
C ASP A 95 19.75 -112.66 -45.55
N ALA A 96 19.01 -113.68 -45.08
CA ALA A 96 17.87 -113.48 -44.19
C ALA A 96 18.29 -112.84 -42.84
N VAL A 97 19.46 -113.19 -42.29
CA VAL A 97 20.01 -112.57 -41.08
C VAL A 97 20.47 -111.13 -41.35
N ALA A 98 21.16 -110.86 -42.46
CA ALA A 98 21.59 -109.52 -42.83
C ALA A 98 20.38 -108.58 -43.04
N LYS A 99 19.33 -109.07 -43.71
CA LYS A 99 18.07 -108.37 -43.88
C LYS A 99 17.35 -108.11 -42.56
N ALA A 100 17.26 -109.12 -41.67
CA ALA A 100 16.66 -108.94 -40.35
C ALA A 100 17.43 -107.92 -39.49
N GLN A 101 18.77 -107.87 -39.59
CA GLN A 101 19.58 -106.85 -38.93
C GLN A 101 19.36 -105.45 -39.52
N ALA A 102 19.16 -105.32 -40.84
CA ALA A 102 18.81 -104.05 -41.46
C ALA A 102 17.41 -103.56 -41.04
N GLU A 103 16.41 -104.45 -41.05
CA GLU A 103 15.05 -104.16 -40.57
C GLU A 103 15.05 -103.77 -39.08
N ALA A 104 15.87 -104.42 -38.25
CA ALA A 104 16.04 -104.06 -36.83
C ALA A 104 16.66 -102.66 -36.65
N ARG A 105 17.69 -102.30 -37.42
CA ARG A 105 18.30 -100.94 -37.36
C ARG A 105 17.29 -99.86 -37.75
N ILE A 106 16.52 -100.08 -38.82
CA ILE A 106 15.45 -99.17 -39.24
C ILE A 106 14.36 -99.06 -38.15
N ALA A 107 14.02 -100.16 -37.49
CA ALA A 107 13.06 -100.15 -36.38
C ALA A 107 13.58 -99.37 -35.15
N GLU A 108 14.87 -99.48 -34.81
CA GLU A 108 15.50 -98.65 -33.76
C GLU A 108 15.52 -97.16 -34.14
N GLU A 109 15.85 -96.84 -35.39
CA GLU A 109 15.89 -95.46 -35.90
C GLU A 109 14.49 -94.82 -35.86
N LEU A 110 13.47 -95.50 -36.38
CA LEU A 110 12.07 -95.08 -36.28
C LEU A 110 11.57 -94.98 -34.82
N GLN A 111 12.11 -95.77 -33.88
CA GLN A 111 11.82 -95.61 -32.46
C GLN A 111 12.49 -94.36 -31.86
N ARG A 112 13.74 -94.04 -32.26
CA ARG A 112 14.43 -92.81 -31.85
C ARG A 112 13.74 -91.56 -32.40
N GLU A 113 13.34 -91.56 -33.67
CA GLU A 113 12.57 -90.48 -34.29
C GLU A 113 11.22 -90.28 -33.58
N ARG A 114 10.47 -91.36 -33.34
CA ARG A 114 9.20 -91.28 -32.58
C ARG A 114 9.40 -90.73 -31.18
N ALA A 115 10.49 -91.08 -30.50
CA ALA A 115 10.82 -90.55 -29.18
C ALA A 115 11.27 -89.08 -29.21
N ALA A 116 11.90 -88.62 -30.29
CA ALA A 116 12.23 -87.20 -30.50
C ALA A 116 10.96 -86.37 -30.77
N VAL A 117 10.14 -86.77 -31.76
CA VAL A 117 8.87 -86.10 -32.09
C VAL A 117 7.91 -86.08 -30.88
N ALA A 118 7.90 -87.12 -30.05
CA ALA A 118 7.12 -87.11 -28.82
C ALA A 118 7.58 -86.04 -27.82
N ARG A 119 8.89 -85.78 -27.70
CA ARG A 119 9.43 -84.69 -26.85
C ARG A 119 9.09 -83.32 -27.43
N GLU A 120 9.31 -83.13 -28.73
CA GLU A 120 8.95 -81.88 -29.42
C GLU A 120 7.47 -81.52 -29.24
N ILE A 121 6.58 -82.52 -29.22
CA ILE A 121 5.14 -82.33 -28.95
C ILE A 121 4.87 -81.89 -27.51
N GLU A 122 5.54 -82.46 -26.50
CA GLU A 122 5.36 -82.04 -25.10
C GLU A 122 6.02 -80.68 -24.83
N GLU A 123 7.17 -80.37 -25.43
CA GLU A 123 7.81 -79.05 -25.37
C GLU A 123 6.93 -77.97 -26.03
N ALA A 124 6.34 -78.26 -27.19
CA ALA A 124 5.39 -77.37 -27.85
C ALA A 124 4.09 -77.18 -27.03
N ARG A 125 3.62 -78.21 -26.30
CA ARG A 125 2.50 -78.10 -25.37
C ARG A 125 2.83 -77.20 -24.19
N ALA A 126 3.98 -77.43 -23.53
CA ALA A 126 4.44 -76.61 -22.43
C ALA A 126 4.55 -75.13 -22.84
N HIS A 127 5.16 -74.85 -24.00
CA HIS A 127 5.22 -73.48 -24.54
C HIS A 127 3.85 -72.89 -24.89
N ALA A 128 2.89 -73.69 -25.36
CA ALA A 128 1.52 -73.21 -25.62
C ALA A 128 0.74 -72.91 -24.33
N GLU A 129 0.98 -73.65 -23.24
CA GLU A 129 0.39 -73.38 -21.93
C GLU A 129 1.02 -72.14 -21.28
N ASP A 130 2.35 -72.01 -21.36
CA ASP A 130 3.09 -70.82 -20.90
C ASP A 130 2.64 -69.55 -21.63
N ALA A 131 2.43 -69.64 -22.96
CA ALA A 131 1.90 -68.55 -23.77
C ALA A 131 0.45 -68.17 -23.41
N ARG A 132 -0.41 -69.17 -23.14
CA ARG A 132 -1.79 -68.93 -22.65
C ARG A 132 -1.80 -68.26 -21.29
N ARG A 133 -0.95 -68.71 -20.36
CA ARG A 133 -0.81 -68.11 -19.03
C ARG A 133 -0.39 -66.65 -19.13
N ARG A 134 0.66 -66.35 -19.90
CA ARG A 134 1.12 -64.96 -20.11
C ARG A 134 0.06 -64.09 -20.79
N ALA A 135 -0.75 -64.65 -21.70
CA ALA A 135 -1.87 -63.94 -22.32
C ALA A 135 -3.00 -63.64 -21.31
N ALA A 136 -3.25 -64.52 -20.35
CA ALA A 136 -4.20 -64.24 -19.25
C ALA A 136 -3.66 -63.15 -18.32
N GLU A 137 -2.40 -63.25 -17.88
CA GLU A 137 -1.73 -62.26 -17.03
C GLU A 137 -1.69 -60.85 -17.68
N THR A 138 -1.47 -60.76 -18.99
CA THR A 138 -1.57 -59.47 -19.71
C THR A 138 -3.00 -58.98 -19.90
N GLY A 139 -3.99 -59.87 -19.98
CA GLY A 139 -5.41 -59.52 -19.98
C GLY A 139 -5.86 -58.90 -18.65
N GLU A 140 -5.50 -59.54 -17.54
CA GLU A 140 -5.77 -59.05 -16.18
C GLU A 140 -5.12 -57.68 -15.94
N ALA A 141 -3.84 -57.51 -16.33
CA ALA A 141 -3.14 -56.23 -16.24
C ALA A 141 -3.75 -55.11 -17.11
N LEU A 142 -4.31 -55.45 -18.29
CA LEU A 142 -5.00 -54.48 -19.14
C LEU A 142 -6.36 -54.05 -18.57
N ASP A 143 -7.10 -54.96 -17.92
CA ASP A 143 -8.36 -54.62 -17.27
C ASP A 143 -8.16 -53.86 -15.95
N GLU A 144 -7.07 -54.11 -15.22
CA GLU A 144 -6.68 -53.28 -14.07
C GLU A 144 -6.32 -51.85 -14.52
N ALA A 145 -5.45 -51.71 -15.53
CA ALA A 145 -5.10 -50.39 -16.08
C ALA A 145 -6.30 -49.63 -16.67
N ARG A 146 -7.35 -50.32 -17.11
CA ARG A 146 -8.64 -49.72 -17.50
C ARG A 146 -9.42 -49.18 -16.31
N ARG A 147 -9.49 -49.92 -15.19
CA ARG A 147 -10.14 -49.47 -13.94
C ARG A 147 -9.45 -48.21 -13.40
N ASP A 148 -8.11 -48.21 -13.37
CA ASP A 148 -7.32 -47.05 -12.95
C ASP A 148 -7.56 -45.84 -13.86
N ALA A 149 -7.58 -46.05 -15.19
CA ALA A 149 -7.89 -44.99 -16.14
C ALA A 149 -9.33 -44.46 -16.03
N GLU A 150 -10.30 -45.26 -15.59
CA GLU A 150 -11.65 -44.79 -15.26
C GLU A 150 -11.70 -44.02 -13.94
N ASN A 151 -11.00 -44.49 -12.90
CA ASN A 151 -10.92 -43.81 -11.61
C ASN A 151 -10.27 -42.44 -11.76
N ALA A 152 -9.09 -42.35 -12.39
CA ALA A 152 -8.42 -41.09 -12.66
C ALA A 152 -9.28 -40.11 -13.49
N ARG A 153 -10.19 -40.60 -14.34
CA ARG A 153 -11.18 -39.76 -15.06
C ARG A 153 -12.30 -39.24 -14.15
N ARG A 154 -12.72 -40.02 -13.13
CA ARG A 154 -13.67 -39.57 -12.10
C ARG A 154 -13.02 -38.48 -11.24
N ASP A 155 -11.81 -38.73 -10.75
CA ASP A 155 -11.05 -37.80 -9.90
C ASP A 155 -10.80 -36.46 -10.61
N VAL A 156 -10.39 -36.49 -11.88
CA VAL A 156 -10.21 -35.27 -12.70
C VAL A 156 -11.54 -34.56 -12.99
N ALA A 157 -12.67 -35.26 -13.03
CA ALA A 157 -13.99 -34.64 -13.18
C ALA A 157 -14.50 -34.04 -11.85
N GLU A 158 -14.12 -34.60 -10.72
CA GLU A 158 -14.43 -34.09 -9.37
C GLU A 158 -13.62 -32.84 -9.05
N ALA A 159 -12.29 -32.88 -9.18
CA ALA A 159 -11.41 -31.73 -8.96
C ALA A 159 -11.77 -30.52 -9.87
N ARG A 160 -12.33 -30.77 -11.06
CA ARG A 160 -12.89 -29.73 -11.94
C ARG A 160 -14.15 -29.08 -11.37
N ARG A 161 -15.06 -29.85 -10.76
CA ARG A 161 -16.26 -29.33 -10.08
C ARG A 161 -15.87 -28.48 -8.88
N GLU A 162 -14.95 -28.96 -8.05
CA GLU A 162 -14.40 -28.20 -6.91
C GLU A 162 -13.76 -26.88 -7.37
N THR A 163 -12.99 -26.91 -8.48
CA THR A 163 -12.39 -25.71 -9.07
C THR A 163 -13.45 -24.72 -9.56
N ASP A 164 -14.50 -25.20 -10.25
CA ASP A 164 -15.61 -24.35 -10.68
C ASP A 164 -16.44 -23.82 -9.50
N GLU A 165 -16.59 -24.57 -8.41
CA GLU A 165 -17.27 -24.13 -7.19
C GLU A 165 -16.47 -23.08 -6.42
N MET A 166 -15.16 -23.30 -6.23
CA MET A 166 -14.25 -22.27 -5.69
C MET A 166 -14.25 -21.01 -6.56
N ARG A 167 -14.31 -21.14 -7.89
CA ARG A 167 -14.42 -19.98 -8.79
C ARG A 167 -15.75 -19.24 -8.62
N ARG A 168 -16.86 -19.96 -8.39
CA ARG A 168 -18.18 -19.38 -8.11
C ARG A 168 -18.25 -18.70 -6.75
N SER A 169 -17.53 -19.18 -5.73
CA SER A 169 -17.49 -18.54 -4.40
C SER A 169 -16.50 -17.38 -4.31
N LEU A 170 -15.41 -17.39 -5.10
CA LEU A 170 -14.51 -16.24 -5.22
C LEU A 170 -15.15 -15.02 -5.92
N SER A 171 -16.05 -15.24 -6.89
CA SER A 171 -16.70 -14.14 -7.62
C SER A 171 -17.53 -13.17 -6.75
N PRO A 172 -18.41 -13.61 -5.83
CA PRO A 172 -19.11 -12.69 -4.93
C PRO A 172 -18.17 -12.06 -3.89
N LEU A 173 -17.15 -12.77 -3.41
CA LEU A 173 -16.14 -12.20 -2.51
C LEU A 173 -15.34 -11.07 -3.17
N GLN A 174 -15.01 -11.19 -4.46
CA GLN A 174 -14.40 -10.10 -5.23
C GLN A 174 -15.33 -8.89 -5.39
N ALA A 175 -16.63 -9.12 -5.59
CA ALA A 175 -17.63 -8.06 -5.65
C ALA A 175 -17.83 -7.37 -4.28
N GLU A 176 -17.82 -8.13 -3.18
CA GLU A 176 -17.91 -7.62 -1.81
C GLU A 176 -16.67 -6.78 -1.45
N VAL A 177 -15.46 -7.24 -1.79
CA VAL A 177 -14.23 -6.46 -1.61
C VAL A 177 -14.25 -5.16 -2.43
N ALA A 178 -14.77 -5.19 -3.66
CA ALA A 178 -14.95 -3.98 -4.48
C ALA A 178 -15.95 -3.00 -3.84
N HIS A 179 -17.09 -3.50 -3.36
CA HIS A 179 -18.12 -2.70 -2.68
C HIS A 179 -17.60 -2.09 -1.37
N LEU A 180 -16.86 -2.86 -0.55
CA LEU A 180 -16.21 -2.36 0.66
C LEU A 180 -15.13 -1.31 0.35
N GLY A 181 -14.39 -1.49 -0.75
CA GLY A 181 -13.43 -0.49 -1.25
C GLY A 181 -14.10 0.82 -1.65
N GLU A 182 -15.24 0.75 -2.35
CA GLU A 182 -16.02 1.94 -2.69
C GLU A 182 -16.62 2.61 -1.45
N ALA A 183 -17.19 1.84 -0.52
CA ALA A 183 -17.72 2.36 0.75
C ALA A 183 -16.63 3.07 1.58
N LEU A 184 -15.39 2.55 1.58
CA LEU A 184 -14.25 3.21 2.21
C LEU A 184 -13.83 4.51 1.49
N ALA A 185 -13.90 4.55 0.16
CA ALA A 185 -13.65 5.78 -0.61
C ALA A 185 -14.74 6.85 -0.36
N GLN A 186 -16.00 6.45 -0.23
CA GLN A 186 -17.11 7.32 0.15
C GLN A 186 -16.95 7.81 1.61
N ALA A 187 -16.56 6.96 2.55
CA ALA A 187 -16.34 7.32 3.95
C ALA A 187 -15.16 8.31 4.12
N THR A 188 -14.04 8.06 3.46
CA THR A 188 -12.84 8.91 3.53
C THR A 188 -13.04 10.27 2.86
N SER A 189 -13.73 10.33 1.71
CA SER A 189 -14.12 11.61 1.09
C SER A 189 -15.16 12.37 1.93
N GLY A 190 -16.11 11.67 2.57
CA GLY A 190 -17.03 12.24 3.55
C GLY A 190 -16.31 12.82 4.78
N GLN A 191 -15.31 12.12 5.31
CA GLN A 191 -14.45 12.59 6.41
C GLN A 191 -13.67 13.85 6.00
N ALA A 192 -13.05 13.87 4.82
CA ALA A 192 -12.35 15.04 4.31
C ALA A 192 -13.28 16.27 4.15
N ALA A 193 -14.49 16.06 3.64
CA ALA A 193 -15.51 17.11 3.53
C ALA A 193 -15.99 17.60 4.91
N ALA A 194 -16.13 16.72 5.90
CA ALA A 194 -16.46 17.10 7.27
C ALA A 194 -15.33 17.91 7.93
N GLN A 195 -14.06 17.49 7.76
CA GLN A 195 -12.90 18.20 8.28
C GLN A 195 -12.73 19.58 7.63
N ALA A 196 -12.96 19.70 6.32
CA ALA A 196 -12.98 20.99 5.63
C ALA A 196 -14.09 21.93 6.15
N ARG A 197 -15.27 21.39 6.51
CA ARG A 197 -16.34 22.17 7.15
C ARG A 197 -15.98 22.63 8.56
N LEU A 198 -15.30 21.81 9.35
CA LEU A 198 -14.83 22.19 10.69
C LEU A 198 -13.79 23.33 10.61
N LEU A 199 -12.78 23.20 9.74
CA LEU A 199 -11.79 24.26 9.51
C LEU A 199 -12.43 25.56 9.00
N ALA A 200 -13.44 25.47 8.12
CA ALA A 200 -14.19 26.64 7.68
C ALA A 200 -14.98 27.30 8.83
N LEU A 201 -15.60 26.49 9.71
CA LEU A 201 -16.31 26.99 10.90
C LEU A 201 -15.34 27.68 11.87
N GLU A 202 -14.20 27.07 12.18
CA GLU A 202 -13.14 27.68 13.01
C GLU A 202 -12.69 29.05 12.46
N VAL A 203 -12.42 29.13 11.15
CA VAL A 203 -12.07 30.40 10.49
C VAL A 203 -13.19 31.43 10.59
N THR A 204 -14.47 31.03 10.49
CA THR A 204 -15.60 31.97 10.69
C THR A 204 -15.75 32.40 12.15
N CYS A 205 -15.59 31.49 13.12
CA CYS A 205 -15.62 31.83 14.54
C CYS A 205 -14.55 32.87 14.87
N SER A 206 -13.28 32.60 14.52
CA SER A 206 -12.19 33.56 14.74
C SER A 206 -12.28 34.81 13.87
N ALA A 207 -13.08 34.85 12.80
CA ALA A 207 -13.45 36.09 12.13
C ALA A 207 -14.49 36.88 12.94
N THR A 208 -15.53 36.22 13.47
CA THR A 208 -16.55 36.88 14.31
C THR A 208 -15.99 37.38 15.64
N GLU A 209 -15.06 36.66 16.28
CA GLU A 209 -14.36 37.11 17.49
C GLU A 209 -13.54 38.38 17.22
N ARG A 210 -12.78 38.42 16.13
CA ARG A 210 -12.03 39.62 15.72
C ARG A 210 -12.95 40.80 15.38
N ALA A 211 -14.09 40.54 14.74
CA ALA A 211 -15.09 41.57 14.47
C ALA A 211 -15.75 42.11 15.76
N ALA A 212 -16.04 41.24 16.73
CA ALA A 212 -16.56 41.63 18.04
C ALA A 212 -15.55 42.49 18.83
N LEU A 213 -14.28 42.08 18.86
CA LEU A 213 -13.20 42.84 19.49
C LEU A 213 -12.96 44.20 18.81
N ALA A 214 -13.07 44.27 17.47
CA ALA A 214 -13.00 45.52 16.74
C ALA A 214 -14.18 46.45 17.09
N ALA A 215 -15.41 45.93 17.10
CA ALA A 215 -16.59 46.71 17.49
C ALA A 215 -16.56 47.15 18.96
N GLU A 216 -15.95 46.38 19.86
CA GLU A 216 -15.72 46.79 21.26
C GLU A 216 -14.66 47.90 21.36
N ALA A 217 -13.60 47.83 20.56
CA ALA A 217 -12.59 48.89 20.46
C ALA A 217 -13.17 50.18 19.88
N GLU A 218 -14.03 50.10 18.86
CA GLU A 218 -14.78 51.25 18.32
C GLU A 218 -15.70 51.88 19.38
N ARG A 219 -16.46 51.06 20.13
CA ARG A 219 -17.30 51.55 21.25
C ARG A 219 -16.47 52.28 22.31
N LYS A 220 -15.35 51.70 22.74
CA LYS A 220 -14.42 52.34 23.69
C LYS A 220 -13.80 53.62 23.14
N GLY A 221 -13.53 53.66 21.83
CA GLY A 221 -13.11 54.88 21.11
C GLY A 221 -14.18 55.97 21.14
N HIS A 222 -15.45 55.61 20.90
CA HIS A 222 -16.58 56.53 20.99
C HIS A 222 -16.83 57.02 22.43
N GLU A 223 -16.75 56.15 23.44
CA GLU A 223 -16.82 56.56 24.85
C GLU A 223 -15.70 57.52 25.22
N ALA A 224 -14.45 57.24 24.80
CA ALA A 224 -13.31 58.13 25.02
C ALA A 224 -13.49 59.48 24.32
N ALA A 225 -14.01 59.50 23.09
CA ALA A 225 -14.32 60.74 22.36
C ALA A 225 -15.44 61.55 23.03
N LEU A 226 -16.49 60.88 23.54
CA LEU A 226 -17.56 61.53 24.32
C LEU A 226 -17.04 62.06 25.67
N ALA A 227 -16.15 61.33 26.33
CA ALA A 227 -15.50 61.77 27.57
C ALA A 227 -14.59 63.00 27.33
N ALA A 228 -13.84 63.01 26.23
CA ALA A 228 -13.04 64.16 25.82
C ALA A 228 -13.93 65.38 25.50
N PHE A 229 -14.93 65.21 24.63
CA PHE A 229 -15.86 66.29 24.24
C PHE A 229 -16.64 66.86 25.43
N THR A 230 -17.10 66.02 26.36
CA THR A 230 -17.77 66.50 27.58
C THR A 230 -16.79 67.13 28.58
N GLY A 231 -15.53 66.73 28.59
CA GLY A 231 -14.44 67.42 29.29
C GLY A 231 -14.18 68.81 28.73
N GLU A 232 -14.04 68.94 27.41
CA GLU A 232 -13.87 70.22 26.70
C GLU A 232 -15.07 71.14 26.91
N ALA A 233 -16.30 70.62 26.80
CA ALA A 233 -17.52 71.38 27.05
C ALA A 233 -17.61 71.88 28.50
N ARG A 234 -17.18 71.09 29.49
CA ARG A 234 -17.05 71.53 30.89
C ARG A 234 -16.00 72.60 31.06
N ALA A 235 -14.82 72.43 30.47
CA ALA A 235 -13.74 73.43 30.52
C ALA A 235 -14.17 74.77 29.87
N ALA A 236 -14.86 74.73 28.73
CA ALA A 236 -15.42 75.90 28.08
C ALA A 236 -16.54 76.56 28.91
N SER A 237 -17.39 75.77 29.57
CA SER A 237 -18.42 76.27 30.49
C SER A 237 -17.81 76.92 31.73
N GLU A 238 -16.73 76.36 32.29
CA GLU A 238 -15.97 76.98 33.37
C GLU A 238 -15.31 78.27 32.92
N GLU A 239 -14.69 78.30 31.73
CA GLU A 239 -14.08 79.52 31.21
C GLU A 239 -15.12 80.61 30.94
N ALA A 240 -16.29 80.25 30.39
CA ALA A 240 -17.42 81.15 30.24
C ALA A 240 -17.87 81.72 31.59
N SER A 241 -18.00 80.90 32.64
CA SER A 241 -18.34 81.37 33.99
C SER A 241 -17.24 82.26 34.60
N ARG A 242 -15.96 81.98 34.34
CA ARG A 242 -14.82 82.83 34.76
C ARG A 242 -14.85 84.18 34.03
N ARG A 243 -15.11 84.19 32.72
CA ARG A 243 -15.28 85.42 31.91
C ARG A 243 -16.49 86.22 32.38
N GLU A 244 -17.61 85.58 32.67
CA GLU A 244 -18.81 86.25 33.19
C GLU A 244 -18.54 86.88 34.57
N LYS A 245 -17.89 86.16 35.50
CA LYS A 245 -17.49 86.70 36.81
C LYS A 245 -16.53 87.88 36.65
N ALA A 246 -15.58 87.82 35.72
CA ALA A 246 -14.68 88.92 35.42
C ALA A 246 -15.42 90.15 34.85
N LEU A 247 -16.40 89.95 33.95
CA LEU A 247 -17.23 91.02 33.40
C LEU A 247 -18.13 91.65 34.48
N ARG A 248 -18.75 90.86 35.35
CA ARG A 248 -19.53 91.36 36.50
C ARG A 248 -18.65 92.16 37.47
N ALA A 249 -17.42 91.71 37.74
CA ALA A 249 -16.46 92.44 38.57
C ALA A 249 -15.97 93.73 37.90
N ALA A 250 -15.75 93.73 36.58
CA ALA A 250 -15.38 94.92 35.83
C ALA A 250 -16.51 95.95 35.78
N LEU A 251 -17.77 95.51 35.63
CA LEU A 251 -18.96 96.37 35.71
C LEU A 251 -19.09 97.00 37.11
N ALA A 252 -19.00 96.20 38.18
CA ALA A 252 -19.03 96.72 39.54
C ALA A 252 -17.88 97.70 39.84
N GLY A 253 -16.69 97.46 39.28
CA GLY A 253 -15.56 98.40 39.35
C GLY A 253 -15.82 99.71 38.58
N ALA A 254 -16.45 99.63 37.40
CA ALA A 254 -16.83 100.81 36.62
C ALA A 254 -17.96 101.61 37.30
N GLU A 255 -18.92 100.93 37.94
CA GLU A 255 -19.96 101.54 38.76
C GLU A 255 -19.37 102.23 40.00
N ALA A 256 -18.42 101.59 40.70
CA ALA A 256 -17.71 102.19 41.83
C ALA A 256 -16.91 103.45 41.44
N LEU A 257 -16.16 103.39 40.33
CA LEU A 257 -15.45 104.56 39.77
C LEU A 257 -16.42 105.66 39.32
N ARG A 258 -17.61 105.30 38.82
CA ARG A 258 -18.66 106.25 38.48
C ARG A 258 -19.23 106.91 39.73
N THR A 259 -19.53 106.17 40.81
CA THR A 259 -20.01 106.77 42.07
C THR A 259 -18.95 107.66 42.70
N GLU A 260 -17.68 107.24 42.70
CA GLU A 260 -16.55 108.08 43.18
C GLU A 260 -16.40 109.35 42.33
N GLY A 261 -16.62 109.25 41.01
CA GLY A 261 -16.66 110.40 40.10
C GLY A 261 -17.83 111.35 40.37
N GLU A 262 -19.04 110.81 40.57
CA GLU A 262 -20.24 111.61 40.91
C GLU A 262 -20.12 112.25 42.29
N GLU A 263 -19.49 111.60 43.26
CA GLU A 263 -19.18 112.17 44.59
C GLU A 263 -18.14 113.28 44.51
N LYS A 264 -17.04 113.08 43.78
CA LYS A 264 -16.04 114.14 43.54
C LYS A 264 -16.64 115.33 42.78
N LEU A 265 -17.55 115.09 41.84
CA LEU A 265 -18.27 116.14 41.14
C LEU A 265 -19.20 116.92 42.08
N ARG A 266 -19.90 116.23 43.01
CA ARG A 266 -20.70 116.88 44.06
C ARG A 266 -19.84 117.70 45.02
N ALA A 267 -18.70 117.16 45.46
CA ALA A 267 -17.77 117.87 46.34
C ALA A 267 -17.25 119.15 45.68
N GLY A 268 -16.76 119.08 44.43
CA GLY A 268 -16.31 120.26 43.68
C GLY A 268 -17.45 121.26 43.39
N LEU A 269 -18.70 120.80 43.23
CA LEU A 269 -19.86 121.69 43.11
C LEU A 269 -20.21 122.38 44.44
N GLU A 270 -19.99 121.74 45.59
CA GLU A 270 -20.11 122.40 46.90
C GLU A 270 -18.94 123.36 47.17
N GLU A 271 -17.70 123.03 46.79
CA GLU A 271 -16.57 123.98 46.84
C GLU A 271 -16.83 125.23 45.98
N VAL A 272 -17.47 125.07 44.82
CA VAL A 272 -17.90 126.20 43.97
C VAL A 272 -19.08 126.97 44.61
N ARG A 273 -19.94 126.32 45.39
CA ARG A 273 -21.02 126.99 46.16
C ARG A 273 -20.46 127.77 47.34
N THR A 274 -19.53 127.22 48.13
CA THR A 274 -18.90 127.92 49.26
C THR A 274 -18.03 129.07 48.77
N ALA A 275 -17.15 128.85 47.79
CA ALA A 275 -16.34 129.92 47.20
C ALA A 275 -17.18 131.02 46.53
N ARG A 276 -18.40 130.71 46.08
CA ARG A 276 -19.38 131.71 45.63
C ARG A 276 -20.02 132.46 46.80
N ALA A 277 -20.44 131.76 47.85
CA ALA A 277 -21.01 132.38 49.05
C ALA A 277 -19.99 133.30 49.75
N GLU A 278 -18.72 132.90 49.82
CA GLU A 278 -17.60 133.72 50.30
C GLU A 278 -17.41 134.99 49.46
N ARG A 279 -17.47 134.88 48.13
CA ARG A 279 -17.40 136.06 47.23
C ARG A 279 -18.61 136.98 47.37
N GLU A 280 -19.80 136.43 47.58
CA GLU A 280 -21.02 137.22 47.80
C GLU A 280 -21.00 137.88 49.19
N ALA A 281 -20.49 137.21 50.23
CA ALA A 281 -20.23 137.79 51.55
C ALA A 281 -19.16 138.89 51.50
N PHE A 282 -18.02 138.66 50.85
CA PHE A 282 -16.98 139.68 50.65
C PHE A 282 -17.49 140.87 49.83
N ALA A 283 -18.39 140.65 48.85
CA ALA A 283 -19.04 141.73 48.13
C ALA A 283 -20.00 142.56 49.01
N LEU A 284 -20.62 141.95 50.03
CA LEU A 284 -21.42 142.65 51.04
C LEU A 284 -20.52 143.42 52.02
N GLU A 285 -19.40 142.86 52.49
CA GLU A 285 -18.40 143.58 53.29
C GLU A 285 -17.83 144.79 52.54
N VAL A 286 -17.50 144.65 51.25
CA VAL A 286 -17.01 145.75 50.41
C VAL A 286 -18.10 146.82 50.18
N ARG A 287 -19.40 146.48 50.23
CA ARG A 287 -20.48 147.47 50.25
C ARG A 287 -20.54 148.19 51.60
N ALA A 288 -20.58 147.46 52.71
CA ALA A 288 -20.61 148.02 54.06
C ALA A 288 -19.40 148.95 54.33
N LEU A 289 -18.20 148.58 53.88
CA LEU A 289 -16.99 149.41 53.95
C LEU A 289 -17.08 150.67 53.08
N ARG A 290 -17.73 150.61 51.91
CA ARG A 290 -17.98 151.79 51.05
C ARG A 290 -19.01 152.73 51.65
N GLU A 291 -20.06 152.20 52.27
CA GLU A 291 -21.08 152.97 52.98
C GLU A 291 -20.49 153.63 54.23
N ALA A 292 -19.69 152.90 55.02
CA ALA A 292 -18.92 153.45 56.13
C ALA A 292 -17.94 154.55 55.68
N LEU A 293 -17.24 154.37 54.55
CA LEU A 293 -16.39 155.41 53.96
C LEU A 293 -17.17 156.64 53.46
N ALA A 294 -18.39 156.47 52.95
CA ALA A 294 -19.25 157.58 52.56
C ALA A 294 -19.74 158.38 53.78
N LEU A 295 -20.11 157.70 54.86
CA LEU A 295 -20.48 158.32 56.14
C LEU A 295 -19.27 159.03 56.78
N ALA A 296 -18.09 158.40 56.80
CA ALA A 296 -16.86 159.00 57.31
C ALA A 296 -16.44 160.24 56.49
N ARG A 297 -16.66 160.25 55.17
CA ARG A 297 -16.41 161.44 54.33
C ARG A 297 -17.38 162.59 54.62
N LYS A 298 -18.66 162.32 54.88
CA LYS A 298 -19.59 163.37 55.35
C LYS A 298 -19.13 163.98 56.67
N ALA A 299 -18.83 163.12 57.66
CA ALA A 299 -18.35 163.56 58.96
C ALA A 299 -17.01 164.33 58.89
N ALA A 300 -16.18 164.07 57.87
CA ALA A 300 -14.92 164.78 57.63
C ALA A 300 -15.10 166.15 56.97
N GLU A 301 -16.16 166.37 56.17
CA GLU A 301 -16.47 167.71 55.65
C GLU A 301 -17.19 168.57 56.70
N GLU A 302 -18.10 167.99 57.48
CA GLU A 302 -18.77 168.68 58.59
C GLU A 302 -17.77 169.16 59.67
N LYS A 303 -16.68 168.43 59.89
CA LYS A 303 -15.58 168.84 60.79
C LYS A 303 -14.62 169.90 60.22
N LYS A 304 -14.78 170.34 58.97
CA LYS A 304 -13.83 171.25 58.31
C LYS A 304 -14.15 172.74 58.51
N THR A 305 -15.16 173.04 59.32
CA THR A 305 -15.67 174.41 59.60
C THR A 305 -15.63 174.79 61.08
N GLN A 306 -14.96 174.00 61.93
CA GLN A 306 -14.66 174.35 63.33
C GLN A 306 -13.19 174.11 63.63
N ASP A 307 -12.60 175.08 64.34
CA ASP A 307 -11.35 175.02 65.12
C ASP A 307 -10.09 174.59 64.31
N GLU A 308 -9.17 175.47 63.91
CA GLU A 308 -8.58 176.60 64.64
C GLU A 308 -7.99 176.26 66.03
N LYS A 309 -7.08 175.28 66.09
CA LYS A 309 -5.89 175.21 66.99
C LYS A 309 -5.08 173.92 66.78
N GLY A 310 -3.78 173.96 67.08
CA GLY A 310 -3.00 172.78 67.46
C GLY A 310 -1.84 172.41 66.54
N ASP A 311 -0.64 172.88 66.90
CA ASP A 311 0.67 172.43 66.40
C ASP A 311 1.01 170.98 66.86
N GLY A 312 2.09 170.37 66.32
CA GLY A 312 2.87 169.37 67.08
C GLY A 312 3.15 167.97 66.50
N GLU A 313 4.18 167.87 65.63
CA GLU A 313 5.45 167.16 65.91
C GLU A 313 5.57 165.65 66.37
N LYS A 314 6.38 164.86 65.62
CA LYS A 314 7.25 163.67 65.95
C LYS A 314 6.73 162.22 66.27
N GLN A 315 7.29 161.26 65.49
CA GLN A 315 8.04 160.01 65.83
C GLN A 315 7.57 158.96 66.89
N GLY A 316 7.72 157.63 66.60
CA GLY A 316 8.06 156.62 67.65
C GLY A 316 7.67 155.11 67.50
N GLU A 317 8.60 154.26 67.01
CA GLU A 317 9.01 152.89 67.45
C GLU A 317 8.10 151.67 67.88
N LYS A 318 8.68 150.45 67.65
CA LYS A 318 8.68 149.16 68.44
C LYS A 318 7.56 148.06 68.38
N THR A 319 7.83 147.00 67.58
CA THR A 319 8.05 145.53 67.91
C THR A 319 7.45 144.82 69.17
N PRO A 320 7.52 143.45 69.33
CA PRO A 320 7.52 142.27 68.39
C PRO A 320 6.67 141.03 68.88
N GLY A 321 6.76 139.84 68.22
CA GLY A 321 6.44 138.52 68.86
C GLY A 321 6.17 137.30 67.94
N ALA A 322 6.64 136.09 68.31
CA ALA A 322 6.40 134.77 67.67
C ALA A 322 6.43 133.62 68.75
N PRO A 323 6.17 132.31 68.47
CA PRO A 323 7.13 131.38 67.81
C PRO A 323 6.52 130.15 67.04
N ALA A 324 7.35 129.14 66.68
CA ALA A 324 7.08 127.93 65.85
C ALA A 324 6.69 126.65 66.68
N ALA A 325 6.69 125.36 66.26
CA ALA A 325 7.34 124.54 65.19
C ALA A 325 6.68 123.10 65.13
N ALA A 326 7.08 121.98 64.46
CA ALA A 326 8.09 121.57 63.43
C ALA A 326 7.96 120.03 63.02
N ARG A 327 8.55 119.61 61.86
CA ARG A 327 9.13 118.26 61.50
C ARG A 327 8.22 117.02 61.22
N ALA A 328 8.60 115.93 60.50
CA ALA A 328 9.70 115.60 59.54
C ALA A 328 9.54 114.20 58.81
N GLY A 329 10.32 113.92 57.72
CA GLY A 329 10.58 112.57 57.09
C GLY A 329 10.03 112.35 55.65
N VAL A 330 10.68 111.81 54.58
CA VAL A 330 12.08 111.36 54.22
C VAL A 330 12.54 109.95 54.71
N PRO A 331 13.21 109.01 53.93
CA PRO A 331 13.58 108.89 52.49
C PRO A 331 13.40 107.47 51.82
N GLY A 332 13.93 107.22 50.60
CA GLY A 332 14.41 105.86 50.17
C GLY A 332 14.54 105.56 48.64
N ALA A 333 15.61 104.88 48.19
CA ALA A 333 15.82 104.45 46.78
C ALA A 333 16.71 103.20 46.62
N ALA A 334 16.56 102.40 45.54
CA ALA A 334 17.45 101.29 45.18
C ALA A 334 17.40 100.92 43.66
N ARG A 335 18.35 100.09 43.20
CA ARG A 335 18.54 99.62 41.81
C ARG A 335 18.59 98.08 41.71
N ALA A 336 18.44 97.59 40.48
CA ALA A 336 18.86 96.26 39.97
C ALA A 336 18.05 95.04 40.45
N GLY A 337 18.06 93.96 39.65
CA GLY A 337 17.27 92.76 39.94
C GLY A 337 16.71 92.05 38.70
N THR A 338 17.62 91.64 37.84
CA THR A 338 17.48 90.62 36.79
C THR A 338 16.57 89.42 37.13
N ALA A 339 15.45 89.25 36.42
CA ALA A 339 14.72 87.98 36.35
C ALA A 339 13.90 87.86 35.04
N ALA A 340 14.56 88.03 33.88
CA ALA A 340 13.93 87.76 32.59
C ALA A 340 13.74 86.24 32.41
N THR A 341 12.60 85.72 32.88
CA THR A 341 12.20 84.33 32.64
C THR A 341 11.94 84.13 31.15
N LYS A 342 12.99 83.75 30.41
CA LYS A 342 12.88 83.01 29.15
C LYS A 342 12.25 81.64 29.44
N GLY A 343 10.96 81.65 29.77
CA GLY A 343 10.09 80.51 29.55
C GLY A 343 10.18 80.21 28.06
N LYS A 344 10.91 79.14 27.71
CA LYS A 344 10.98 78.67 26.33
C LYS A 344 9.54 78.50 25.86
N ALA A 345 9.17 79.15 24.76
CA ALA A 345 8.16 78.55 23.89
C ALA A 345 8.63 77.10 23.66
N PRO A 346 7.77 76.08 23.79
CA PRO A 346 8.19 74.72 23.52
C PRO A 346 8.75 74.72 22.10
N GLU A 347 10.04 74.45 22.00
CA GLU A 347 10.68 74.17 20.73
C GLU A 347 9.96 72.92 20.23
N VAL A 348 9.00 73.13 19.33
CA VAL A 348 8.39 72.04 18.57
C VAL A 348 9.49 71.53 17.68
N LYS A 349 10.33 70.67 18.27
CA LYS A 349 11.10 69.69 17.56
C LYS A 349 10.08 69.00 16.68
N ARG A 350 10.09 69.37 15.41
CA ARG A 350 9.53 68.55 14.36
C ARG A 350 10.34 67.26 14.44
N VAL A 351 9.82 66.30 15.21
CA VAL A 351 10.17 64.91 15.02
C VAL A 351 9.73 64.66 13.59
N SER A 352 10.69 64.75 12.67
CA SER A 352 10.53 64.30 11.31
C SER A 352 10.34 62.80 11.41
N VAL A 353 9.08 62.38 11.57
CA VAL A 353 8.67 60.98 11.59
C VAL A 353 9.00 60.43 10.21
N TRP A 354 10.20 59.90 10.09
CA TRP A 354 10.73 59.42 8.83
C TRP A 354 10.04 58.09 8.55
N TRP A 355 9.11 58.12 7.60
CA TRP A 355 8.23 56.99 7.33
C TRP A 355 8.95 56.01 6.42
N CYS A 356 9.34 54.86 6.98
CA CYS A 356 10.05 53.84 6.23
C CYS A 356 9.09 53.16 5.24
N THR A 357 9.21 53.50 3.95
CA THR A 357 8.37 52.97 2.87
C THR A 357 8.45 51.45 2.70
N ALA A 358 9.51 50.81 3.22
CA ALA A 358 9.67 49.35 3.22
C ALA A 358 8.89 48.62 4.32
N CYS A 359 8.50 49.28 5.43
CA CYS A 359 7.87 48.61 6.58
C CYS A 359 6.64 49.33 7.16
N GLY A 360 6.35 50.57 6.74
CA GLY A 360 5.16 51.35 7.14
C GLY A 360 5.17 51.90 8.58
N ARG A 361 6.24 51.66 9.35
CA ARG A 361 6.34 52.09 10.77
C ARG A 361 7.15 53.39 10.90
N GLY A 362 6.72 54.27 11.79
CA GLY A 362 7.48 55.46 12.18
C GLY A 362 8.44 55.14 13.32
N ALA A 363 9.72 55.53 13.18
CA ALA A 363 10.76 55.34 14.20
C ALA A 363 11.55 56.64 14.44
N THR A 364 12.09 56.81 15.64
CA THR A 364 12.77 58.06 16.07
C THR A 364 14.29 58.07 15.82
N ARG A 365 14.86 56.98 15.26
CA ARG A 365 16.23 56.93 14.72
C ARG A 365 16.25 56.04 13.45
N PRO A 366 16.91 56.46 12.35
CA PRO A 366 16.90 55.70 11.10
C PRO A 366 17.70 54.39 11.17
N GLU A 367 18.80 54.38 11.93
CA GLU A 367 19.80 53.30 12.01
C GLU A 367 19.30 51.97 12.62
N ARG A 368 18.01 51.85 12.97
CA ARG A 368 17.46 50.67 13.70
C ARG A 368 16.08 50.22 13.23
N CYS A 369 15.65 50.60 12.03
CA CYS A 369 14.31 50.25 11.53
C CYS A 369 14.28 48.95 10.69
N CYS A 370 15.40 48.61 10.03
CA CYS A 370 15.55 47.41 9.19
C CYS A 370 16.97 46.86 9.34
N SER A 371 17.21 46.13 10.43
CA SER A 371 18.43 45.38 10.73
C SER A 371 18.06 43.94 11.06
#